data_AF-A0A9X5X9J2-F1
#
_entry.id   AF-A0A9X5X9J2-F1
#
_cell.length_a   1.000
_cell.length_b   1.000
_cell.length_c   1.000
_cell.angle_alpha   90.00
_cell.angle_beta   90.00
_cell.angle_gamma   90.00
#
_symmetry.space_group_name_H-M   'P 1'
#
loop_
_entity.id
_entity.type
_entity.pdbx_description
1 polymer ?
#
loop_
_entity_poly.entity_id
_entity_poly.type
_entity_poly.pdbx_seq_one_letter_code
_entity_poly.pdbx_strand_id
1 'polypeptide(L)'
;PPDCPTAACYAQYWWHESNVTWKSDCATSCGIEHIKYLTLVSEPGRGYRLQYGTPVCSGAPSGAKVVESVPAGTDTWSNCGTTTTNGSFQFTFYPDPNATGPGLGQYDAKADLQQIGGGYNGHFWFTHARDAGHLGGDGGRMTILGDWKLNSAISGRQAEVYVHIPDTGAQVSNATYKVITPFGAVTKTVDQNSHNNSWISLGAYNFNDQAPEVQLTNSTPDGASDKDVAYDAVAFVPGDYDGLNAVTFPKADPNATDIDFVAAQDAKEVSTTSSLMSSSLSGSLGKKSCSTGNDGVTMCATYKPLIEANTKSAKKSGAAKSALATAAAAGPVSWCQNVNGAALQTRTEGCLRGLLVLSATDRGVPVGGATMKVIQEISLDPKSNQFTTWTEVSLVNMTDINSTTLTSFDEECWTTTACT
;
A
#
# COMPACT_ATOMS: atom_id res chain seq x y z
N PRO A 1 -49.54 43.01 23.31
CA PRO A 1 -50.29 42.02 24.13
C PRO A 1 -51.02 42.74 25.27
N PRO A 2 -52.24 42.33 25.65
CA PRO A 2 -52.90 42.84 26.85
C PRO A 2 -52.04 42.55 28.08
N ASP A 3 -51.96 43.51 29.00
CA ASP A 3 -51.19 43.37 30.24
C ASP A 3 -51.96 42.47 31.22
N CYS A 4 -51.44 41.25 31.41
CA CYS A 4 -52.01 40.24 32.29
C CYS A 4 -51.06 40.02 33.49
N PRO A 5 -51.52 40.20 34.74
CA PRO A 5 -50.64 40.09 35.91
C PRO A 5 -50.36 38.64 36.35
N THR A 6 -50.98 37.62 35.73
CA THR A 6 -50.83 36.22 36.11
C THR A 6 -50.72 35.28 34.91
N ALA A 7 -50.05 34.14 35.10
CA ALA A 7 -49.93 33.10 34.06
C ALA A 7 -51.30 32.57 33.59
N ALA A 8 -52.25 32.40 34.51
CA ALA A 8 -53.62 31.99 34.19
C ALA A 8 -54.36 33.03 33.31
N CYS A 9 -54.09 34.32 33.49
CA CYS A 9 -54.62 35.38 32.63
C CYS A 9 -54.03 35.29 31.21
N TYR A 10 -52.74 34.93 31.08
CA TYR A 10 -52.11 34.75 29.78
C TYR A 10 -52.54 33.48 29.04
N ALA A 11 -52.93 32.41 29.75
CA ALA A 11 -53.31 31.12 29.15
C ALA A 11 -54.34 31.27 28.02
N GLN A 12 -55.32 32.18 28.17
CA GLN A 12 -56.33 32.42 27.14
C GLN A 12 -55.80 32.94 25.80
N TYR A 13 -54.56 33.44 25.74
CA TYR A 13 -53.92 33.97 24.54
C TYR A 13 -52.89 33.01 23.93
N TRP A 14 -52.66 31.84 24.55
CA TRP A 14 -51.72 30.85 24.04
C TRP A 14 -52.43 29.76 23.24
N TRP A 15 -51.85 29.43 22.08
CA TRP A 15 -52.44 28.50 21.12
C TRP A 15 -52.48 27.04 21.59
N HIS A 16 -51.70 26.67 22.61
CA HIS A 16 -51.60 25.30 23.12
C HIS A 16 -52.56 25.00 24.29
N GLU A 17 -53.28 26.02 24.78
CA GLU A 17 -54.22 25.89 25.88
C GLU A 17 -55.60 25.42 25.41
N SER A 18 -56.37 24.83 26.32
CA SER A 18 -57.66 24.19 26.01
C SER A 18 -58.74 25.12 25.46
N ASN A 19 -58.55 26.44 25.59
CA ASN A 19 -59.48 27.45 25.13
C ASN A 19 -59.34 27.78 23.63
N VAL A 20 -58.44 27.11 22.91
CA VAL A 20 -58.27 27.27 21.46
C VAL A 20 -58.79 26.04 20.73
N THR A 21 -59.59 26.27 19.69
CA THR A 21 -60.04 25.22 18.77
C THR A 21 -59.49 25.52 17.38
N TRP A 22 -58.78 24.55 16.79
CA TRP A 22 -58.28 24.67 15.42
C TRP A 22 -59.46 24.79 14.45
N LYS A 23 -59.39 25.77 13.55
CA LYS A 23 -60.40 25.94 12.49
C LYS A 23 -60.33 24.75 11.55
N SER A 24 -61.47 24.10 11.32
CA SER A 24 -61.57 22.92 10.44
C SER A 24 -61.68 23.28 8.95
N ASP A 25 -61.94 24.55 8.65
CA ASP A 25 -62.16 25.12 7.32
C ASP A 25 -61.05 26.11 6.93
N CYS A 26 -59.79 25.75 7.19
CA CYS A 26 -58.64 26.65 6.99
C CYS A 26 -58.49 27.19 5.56
N ALA A 27 -59.04 26.52 4.54
CA ALA A 27 -59.05 27.04 3.16
C ALA A 27 -59.77 28.39 3.01
N THR A 28 -60.66 28.74 3.96
CA THR A 28 -61.49 29.95 3.91
C THR A 28 -61.42 30.81 5.16
N SER A 29 -61.20 30.24 6.34
CA SER A 29 -61.34 30.96 7.62
C SER A 29 -60.01 31.20 8.34
N CYS A 30 -58.94 30.49 8.00
CA CYS A 30 -57.62 30.72 8.59
C CYS A 30 -57.04 32.02 8.03
N GLY A 31 -56.21 32.69 8.84
CA GLY A 31 -55.51 33.89 8.37
C GLY A 31 -54.60 33.49 7.23
N ILE A 32 -54.88 34.00 6.02
CA ILE A 32 -53.95 33.90 4.91
C ILE A 32 -52.92 35.00 5.12
N GLU A 33 -51.64 34.63 5.23
CA GLU A 33 -50.58 35.61 5.32
C GLU A 33 -50.61 36.48 4.06
N HIS A 34 -50.89 37.77 4.24
CA HIS A 34 -50.95 38.74 3.16
C HIS A 34 -49.61 39.49 3.12
N ILE A 35 -48.53 38.79 2.76
CA ILE A 35 -47.23 39.43 2.52
C ILE A 35 -47.38 40.29 1.26
N LYS A 36 -47.80 41.55 1.43
CA LYS A 36 -47.65 42.59 0.42
C LYS A 36 -46.69 43.62 0.96
N TYR A 37 -45.48 43.65 0.43
CA TYR A 37 -44.56 44.75 0.64
C TYR A 37 -45.21 46.03 0.07
N LEU A 38 -45.60 46.96 0.95
CA LEU A 38 -46.30 48.21 0.62
C LEU A 38 -45.38 49.24 -0.06
N THR A 39 -44.07 49.06 0.07
CA THR A 39 -43.03 49.84 -0.61
C THR A 39 -42.33 48.94 -1.61
N LEU A 40 -41.88 49.50 -2.74
CA LEU A 40 -40.87 48.92 -3.63
C LEU A 40 -39.55 48.81 -2.85
N VAL A 41 -39.51 47.93 -1.84
CA VAL A 41 -38.29 47.19 -1.56
C VAL A 41 -38.15 46.34 -2.81
N SER A 42 -37.09 46.55 -3.60
CA SER A 42 -36.71 45.56 -4.60
C SER A 42 -36.78 44.21 -3.89
N GLU A 43 -37.67 43.32 -4.31
CA GLU A 43 -37.64 41.94 -3.82
C GLU A 43 -36.18 41.52 -3.79
N PRO A 44 -35.70 40.75 -2.79
CA PRO A 44 -34.45 40.02 -2.98
C PRO A 44 -34.58 39.38 -4.36
N GLY A 45 -33.79 39.88 -5.31
CA GLY A 45 -34.11 39.70 -6.74
C GLY A 45 -34.32 38.23 -7.00
N ARG A 46 -35.17 37.86 -7.98
CA ARG A 46 -35.37 36.45 -8.36
C ARG A 46 -34.02 35.74 -8.26
N GLY A 47 -33.95 34.65 -7.49
CA GLY A 47 -32.70 34.01 -7.02
C GLY A 47 -31.67 33.60 -8.08
N TYR A 48 -31.90 33.90 -9.37
CA TYR A 48 -30.94 33.72 -10.45
C TYR A 48 -29.73 34.66 -10.37
N ARG A 49 -29.83 35.80 -9.65
CA ARG A 49 -28.72 36.74 -9.47
C ARG A 49 -28.50 37.04 -7.99
N LEU A 50 -27.69 36.20 -7.38
CA LEU A 50 -27.25 36.33 -6.00
C LEU A 50 -26.44 37.63 -5.86
N GLN A 51 -26.82 38.48 -4.90
CA GLN A 51 -26.05 39.69 -4.57
C GLN A 51 -24.67 39.32 -3.98
N TYR A 52 -24.60 38.16 -3.33
CA TYR A 52 -23.43 37.56 -2.69
C TYR A 52 -23.44 36.05 -2.97
N GLY A 53 -22.29 35.41 -3.18
CA GLY A 53 -22.23 33.99 -3.55
C GLY A 53 -22.23 33.78 -5.06
N THR A 54 -21.06 33.88 -5.72
CA THR A 54 -20.99 33.63 -7.18
C THR A 54 -21.04 32.12 -7.44
N PRO A 55 -22.03 31.60 -8.20
CA PRO A 55 -22.10 30.18 -8.52
C PRO A 55 -21.04 29.78 -9.56
N VAL A 56 -20.42 28.62 -9.35
CA VAL A 56 -19.40 28.02 -10.21
C VAL A 56 -19.89 26.68 -10.72
N CYS A 57 -20.26 26.62 -11.99
CA CYS A 57 -20.92 25.44 -12.58
C CYS A 57 -19.94 24.43 -13.22
N SER A 58 -18.64 24.68 -13.14
CA SER A 58 -17.60 23.85 -13.75
C SER A 58 -16.25 24.09 -13.08
N GLY A 59 -15.23 23.30 -13.41
CA GLY A 59 -13.88 23.49 -12.86
C GLY A 59 -13.55 22.59 -11.68
N ALA A 60 -14.37 21.56 -11.41
CA ALA A 60 -13.92 20.43 -10.60
C ALA A 60 -12.66 19.80 -11.21
N PRO A 61 -11.76 19.26 -10.37
CA PRO A 61 -10.57 18.55 -10.86
C PRO A 61 -10.92 17.48 -11.90
N SER A 62 -10.08 17.36 -12.92
CA SER A 62 -10.35 16.46 -14.05
C SER A 62 -10.44 15.00 -13.57
N GLY A 63 -11.46 14.28 -14.05
CA GLY A 63 -11.69 12.88 -13.67
C GLY A 63 -12.27 12.68 -12.26
N ALA A 64 -12.58 13.74 -11.53
CA ALA A 64 -13.09 13.63 -10.18
C ALA A 64 -14.50 13.01 -10.09
N LYS A 65 -14.74 12.31 -8.98
CA LYS A 65 -16.06 12.02 -8.45
C LYS A 65 -16.40 13.07 -7.41
N VAL A 66 -17.46 13.85 -7.63
CA VAL A 66 -17.81 14.98 -6.76
C VAL A 66 -19.00 14.63 -5.87
N VAL A 67 -18.86 14.88 -4.57
CA VAL A 67 -19.92 14.80 -3.57
C VAL A 67 -20.34 16.22 -3.20
N GLU A 68 -21.61 16.53 -3.39
CA GLU A 68 -22.18 17.88 -3.28
C GLU A 68 -22.83 18.08 -1.90
N SER A 69 -23.05 19.34 -1.51
CA SER A 69 -23.75 19.71 -0.27
C SER A 69 -25.25 19.42 -0.26
N VAL A 70 -25.82 18.98 -1.39
CA VAL A 70 -27.26 18.66 -1.54
C VAL A 70 -27.46 17.39 -2.36
N PRO A 71 -28.61 16.70 -2.21
CA PRO A 71 -28.92 15.50 -2.98
C PRO A 71 -28.94 15.74 -4.50
N ALA A 72 -28.66 14.68 -5.27
CA ALA A 72 -28.83 14.69 -6.72
C ALA A 72 -30.28 15.05 -7.08
N GLY A 73 -30.45 15.88 -8.11
CA GLY A 73 -31.78 16.35 -8.53
C GLY A 73 -32.26 17.62 -7.82
N THR A 74 -31.47 18.20 -6.92
CA THR A 74 -31.80 19.49 -6.29
C THR A 74 -31.59 20.65 -7.26
N ASP A 75 -32.59 21.49 -7.47
CA ASP A 75 -32.43 22.73 -8.25
C ASP A 75 -31.69 23.78 -7.41
N THR A 76 -30.56 24.30 -7.92
CA THR A 76 -29.78 25.32 -7.20
C THR A 76 -30.21 26.75 -7.51
N TRP A 77 -31.28 26.89 -8.29
CA TRP A 77 -31.88 28.16 -8.75
C TRP A 77 -30.86 29.16 -9.34
N SER A 78 -29.76 28.62 -9.85
CA SER A 78 -28.66 29.32 -10.52
C SER A 78 -28.57 28.88 -11.99
N ASN A 79 -27.61 29.45 -12.72
CA ASN A 79 -27.23 29.01 -14.06
C ASN A 79 -26.56 27.62 -14.09
N CYS A 80 -26.27 27.02 -12.93
CA CYS A 80 -25.77 25.64 -12.85
C CYS A 80 -26.88 24.59 -13.00
N GLY A 81 -28.14 24.99 -12.79
CA GLY A 81 -29.31 24.13 -12.97
C GLY A 81 -29.49 23.14 -11.82
N THR A 82 -29.67 21.88 -12.17
CA THR A 82 -29.96 20.80 -11.22
C THR A 82 -28.68 20.06 -10.84
N THR A 83 -28.43 19.90 -9.53
CA THR A 83 -27.22 19.27 -8.99
C THR A 83 -27.10 17.80 -9.39
N THR A 84 -25.89 17.39 -9.73
CA THR A 84 -25.48 15.99 -9.86
C THR A 84 -24.42 15.67 -8.83
N THR A 85 -24.51 14.53 -8.16
CA THR A 85 -23.51 14.11 -7.16
C THR A 85 -23.21 12.62 -7.24
N ASN A 86 -21.99 12.23 -6.86
CA ASN A 86 -21.52 10.85 -6.82
C ASN A 86 -21.60 10.22 -5.42
N GLY A 87 -22.19 10.92 -4.45
CA GLY A 87 -22.24 10.51 -3.06
C GLY A 87 -23.45 11.07 -2.32
N SER A 88 -23.31 11.13 -1.01
CA SER A 88 -24.26 11.75 -0.09
C SER A 88 -23.55 12.72 0.84
N PHE A 89 -24.24 13.79 1.20
CA PHE A 89 -23.83 14.71 2.24
C PHE A 89 -24.86 14.71 3.37
N GLN A 90 -24.39 14.73 4.60
CA GLN A 90 -25.25 14.74 5.79
C GLN A 90 -24.65 15.62 6.90
N PHE A 91 -25.53 16.18 7.72
CA PHE A 91 -25.15 16.87 8.95
C PHE A 91 -25.44 16.01 10.18
N THR A 92 -24.49 15.98 11.11
CA THR A 92 -24.70 15.52 12.47
C THR A 92 -24.80 16.71 13.41
N PHE A 93 -25.84 16.69 14.25
CA PHE A 93 -26.09 17.67 15.30
C PHE A 93 -26.13 16.97 16.65
N TYR A 94 -25.67 17.65 17.69
CA TYR A 94 -25.64 17.10 19.05
C TYR A 94 -26.76 17.71 19.90
N PRO A 95 -27.52 16.89 20.64
CA PRO A 95 -28.62 17.38 21.47
C PRO A 95 -28.08 18.10 22.71
N ASP A 96 -28.86 19.03 23.27
CA ASP A 96 -28.61 19.53 24.62
C ASP A 96 -28.71 18.37 25.63
N PRO A 97 -27.61 18.02 26.33
CA PRO A 97 -27.61 16.92 27.30
C PRO A 97 -28.50 17.17 28.52
N ASN A 98 -28.92 18.41 28.78
CA ASN A 98 -29.74 18.79 29.92
C ASN A 98 -31.23 18.97 29.58
N ALA A 99 -31.61 18.85 28.30
CA ALA A 99 -32.99 19.04 27.89
C ALA A 99 -33.90 17.90 28.41
N THR A 100 -35.02 18.26 29.05
CA THR A 100 -36.03 17.32 29.56
C THR A 100 -37.40 17.63 28.98
N GLY A 101 -38.17 16.59 28.60
CA GLY A 101 -39.53 16.71 28.03
C GLY A 101 -39.78 15.83 26.79
N PRO A 102 -41.06 15.56 26.42
CA PRO A 102 -41.39 14.78 25.24
C PRO A 102 -41.08 15.57 23.95
N GLY A 103 -40.22 15.02 23.08
CA GLY A 103 -39.84 15.67 21.82
C GLY A 103 -38.34 15.81 21.53
N LEU A 104 -37.47 15.14 22.30
CA LEU A 104 -36.00 15.09 22.15
C LEU A 104 -35.29 16.42 22.47
N GLY A 105 -34.07 16.32 22.99
CA GLY A 105 -33.29 17.49 23.41
C GLY A 105 -33.12 18.53 22.30
N GLN A 106 -33.12 19.81 22.66
CA GLN A 106 -32.98 20.89 21.69
C GLN A 106 -31.67 20.71 20.91
N TYR A 107 -31.76 20.68 19.57
CA TYR A 107 -30.61 20.66 18.67
C TYR A 107 -30.34 22.09 18.21
N ASP A 108 -29.82 22.93 19.09
CA ASP A 108 -29.73 24.38 18.86
C ASP A 108 -28.86 24.76 17.67
N ALA A 109 -27.83 23.95 17.40
CA ALA A 109 -27.02 24.07 16.20
C ALA A 109 -27.84 24.08 14.89
N LYS A 110 -29.05 23.48 14.85
CA LYS A 110 -29.92 23.53 13.66
C LYS A 110 -30.41 24.94 13.34
N ALA A 111 -30.55 25.81 14.33
CA ALA A 111 -30.94 27.20 14.13
C ALA A 111 -29.78 28.04 13.54
N ASP A 112 -28.54 27.57 13.66
CA ASP A 112 -27.34 28.24 13.17
C ASP A 112 -26.98 27.89 11.73
N LEU A 113 -27.54 26.78 11.21
CA LEU A 113 -27.30 26.31 9.85
C LEU A 113 -28.03 27.17 8.82
N GLN A 114 -27.27 27.72 7.88
CA GLN A 114 -27.77 28.57 6.80
C GLN A 114 -27.36 28.02 5.43
N GLN A 115 -28.13 28.36 4.39
CA GLN A 115 -27.84 28.03 2.99
C GLN A 115 -27.79 29.30 2.15
N ILE A 116 -26.93 29.31 1.13
CA ILE A 116 -26.87 30.36 0.12
C ILE A 116 -26.74 29.68 -1.25
N GLY A 117 -27.38 30.26 -2.27
CA GLY A 117 -26.98 29.98 -3.64
C GLY A 117 -25.58 30.56 -3.90
N GLY A 118 -24.72 29.80 -4.56
CA GLY A 118 -23.32 30.18 -4.78
C GLY A 118 -22.39 28.98 -4.67
N GLY A 119 -21.08 29.18 -4.70
CA GLY A 119 -20.13 28.07 -4.59
C GLY A 119 -20.21 27.08 -5.76
N TYR A 120 -19.66 25.89 -5.58
CA TYR A 120 -19.68 24.88 -6.63
C TYR A 120 -21.10 24.36 -6.87
N ASN A 121 -21.46 24.19 -8.14
CA ASN A 121 -22.79 23.81 -8.60
C ASN A 121 -23.95 24.72 -8.15
N GLY A 122 -23.62 25.86 -7.53
CA GLY A 122 -24.56 26.91 -7.16
C GLY A 122 -25.27 26.71 -5.83
N HIS A 123 -24.82 25.81 -4.96
CA HIS A 123 -25.34 25.69 -3.59
C HIS A 123 -24.25 25.34 -2.56
N PHE A 124 -24.27 26.00 -1.40
CA PHE A 124 -23.51 25.58 -0.22
C PHE A 124 -24.25 25.92 1.08
N TRP A 125 -23.84 25.27 2.17
CA TRP A 125 -24.26 25.62 3.53
C TRP A 125 -23.16 26.35 4.27
N PHE A 126 -23.52 27.12 5.30
CA PHE A 126 -22.57 27.69 6.24
C PHE A 126 -23.17 27.80 7.64
N THR A 127 -22.31 27.97 8.64
CA THR A 127 -22.68 28.21 10.04
C THR A 127 -21.57 29.00 10.71
N HIS A 128 -21.85 29.59 11.87
CA HIS A 128 -20.81 30.25 12.65
C HIS A 128 -19.81 29.24 13.25
N ALA A 129 -18.55 29.66 13.33
CA ALA A 129 -17.49 28.93 14.00
C ALA A 129 -17.65 28.97 15.53
N ARG A 130 -17.40 27.85 16.20
CA ARG A 130 -17.63 27.69 17.64
C ARG A 130 -16.43 27.06 18.35
N ASP A 131 -15.88 27.74 19.34
CA ASP A 131 -14.94 27.16 20.29
C ASP A 131 -15.70 26.51 21.47
N ALA A 132 -14.96 25.92 22.42
CA ALA A 132 -15.55 25.28 23.60
C ALA A 132 -16.31 26.27 24.51
N GLY A 133 -15.87 27.53 24.60
CA GLY A 133 -16.55 28.58 25.37
C GLY A 133 -17.88 29.01 24.74
N HIS A 134 -18.01 28.81 23.43
CA HIS A 134 -19.20 29.09 22.63
C HIS A 134 -19.97 27.80 22.27
N LEU A 135 -19.88 26.77 23.13
CA LEU A 135 -20.63 25.51 23.03
C LEU A 135 -20.27 24.63 21.81
N GLY A 136 -19.15 24.91 21.15
CA GLY A 136 -18.53 24.04 20.16
C GLY A 136 -17.66 22.95 20.78
N GLY A 137 -16.89 22.26 19.95
CA GLY A 137 -16.03 21.14 20.34
C GLY A 137 -16.65 19.77 20.03
N ASP A 138 -15.92 18.71 20.35
CA ASP A 138 -16.37 17.33 20.08
C ASP A 138 -17.65 17.02 20.87
N GLY A 139 -18.75 16.75 20.17
CA GLY A 139 -20.07 16.57 20.77
C GLY A 139 -20.73 17.83 21.36
N GLY A 140 -20.18 19.02 21.08
CA GLY A 140 -20.71 20.30 21.56
C GLY A 140 -22.12 20.60 21.03
N ARG A 141 -22.96 21.24 21.85
CA ARG A 141 -24.37 21.57 21.54
C ARG A 141 -24.53 22.48 20.30
N MET A 142 -23.54 23.34 20.04
CA MET A 142 -23.49 24.21 18.85
C MET A 142 -22.58 23.64 17.74
N THR A 143 -22.10 22.41 17.89
CA THR A 143 -21.26 21.74 16.89
C THR A 143 -22.11 21.16 15.77
N ILE A 144 -21.70 21.45 14.54
CA ILE A 144 -22.22 20.88 13.30
C ILE A 144 -21.09 20.13 12.61
N LEU A 145 -21.30 18.83 12.36
CA LEU A 145 -20.39 18.00 11.59
C LEU A 145 -21.02 17.71 10.23
N GLY A 146 -20.45 18.26 9.17
CA GLY A 146 -20.79 17.91 7.79
C GLY A 146 -19.95 16.72 7.34
N ASP A 147 -20.57 15.77 6.65
CA ASP A 147 -19.97 14.51 6.23
C ASP A 147 -20.30 14.24 4.76
N TRP A 148 -19.28 14.30 3.90
CA TRP A 148 -19.37 13.94 2.48
C TRP A 148 -18.84 12.52 2.31
N LYS A 149 -19.68 11.64 1.77
CA LYS A 149 -19.36 10.24 1.55
C LYS A 149 -19.65 9.83 0.12
N LEU A 150 -18.70 9.18 -0.54
CA LEU A 150 -18.88 8.66 -1.88
C LEU A 150 -19.77 7.40 -1.86
N ASN A 151 -20.58 7.17 -2.90
CA ASN A 151 -21.51 6.02 -2.92
C ASN A 151 -20.83 4.66 -3.10
N SER A 152 -19.58 4.65 -3.56
CA SER A 152 -18.83 3.42 -3.82
C SER A 152 -17.35 3.62 -3.50
N ALA A 153 -16.62 2.51 -3.38
CA ALA A 153 -15.17 2.52 -3.40
C ALA A 153 -14.64 3.12 -4.73
N ILE A 154 -13.41 3.65 -4.68
CA ILE A 154 -12.73 4.21 -5.85
C ILE A 154 -11.89 3.14 -6.56
N SER A 155 -11.94 3.15 -7.89
CA SER A 155 -11.08 2.32 -8.73
C SER A 155 -9.60 2.64 -8.50
N GLY A 156 -8.76 1.62 -8.29
CA GLY A 156 -7.33 1.83 -8.01
C GLY A 156 -7.03 2.14 -6.54
N ARG A 157 -8.04 2.12 -5.66
CA ARG A 157 -7.94 2.24 -4.19
C ARG A 157 -7.46 3.59 -3.67
N GLN A 158 -6.96 4.47 -4.53
CA GLN A 158 -6.42 5.76 -4.13
C GLN A 158 -7.12 6.93 -4.81
N ALA A 159 -7.16 8.05 -4.10
CA ALA A 159 -7.61 9.30 -4.68
C ALA A 159 -6.94 10.51 -4.04
N GLU A 160 -6.72 11.54 -4.83
CA GLU A 160 -6.50 12.89 -4.31
C GLU A 160 -7.83 13.55 -3.96
N VAL A 161 -7.90 14.09 -2.75
CA VAL A 161 -9.10 14.67 -2.17
C VAL A 161 -9.00 16.17 -2.26
N TYR A 162 -10.00 16.81 -2.86
CA TYR A 162 -10.13 18.25 -2.95
C TYR A 162 -11.42 18.70 -2.27
N VAL A 163 -11.41 19.91 -1.72
CA VAL A 163 -12.60 20.58 -1.17
C VAL A 163 -12.81 21.90 -1.90
N HIS A 164 -14.05 22.26 -2.18
CA HIS A 164 -14.37 23.56 -2.76
C HIS A 164 -14.62 24.58 -1.65
N ILE A 165 -14.01 25.75 -1.77
CA ILE A 165 -14.24 26.88 -0.87
C ILE A 165 -15.01 27.96 -1.62
N PRO A 166 -16.24 28.31 -1.21
CA PRO A 166 -17.02 29.36 -1.85
C PRO A 166 -16.43 30.76 -1.61
N ASP A 167 -16.87 31.74 -2.39
CA ASP A 167 -16.42 33.14 -2.28
C ASP A 167 -17.01 33.93 -1.10
N THR A 168 -18.00 33.36 -0.40
CA THR A 168 -18.79 33.98 0.67
C THR A 168 -19.10 32.94 1.74
N GLY A 169 -19.30 33.35 3.00
CA GLY A 169 -19.65 32.44 4.11
C GLY A 169 -18.52 31.51 4.57
N ALA A 170 -17.29 31.79 4.13
CA ALA A 170 -16.08 31.00 4.31
C ALA A 170 -14.96 31.88 4.91
N GLN A 171 -15.05 32.21 6.21
CA GLN A 171 -14.24 33.27 6.84
C GLN A 171 -13.24 32.76 7.87
N VAL A 172 -13.29 31.48 8.24
CA VAL A 172 -12.30 30.89 9.15
C VAL A 172 -10.98 30.63 8.44
N SER A 173 -9.86 30.81 9.16
CA SER A 173 -8.52 30.51 8.66
C SER A 173 -8.00 29.13 9.05
N ASN A 174 -8.80 28.35 9.78
CA ASN A 174 -8.43 27.09 10.41
C ASN A 174 -9.57 26.06 10.36
N ALA A 175 -10.32 26.02 9.25
CA ALA A 175 -11.34 24.98 9.01
C ALA A 175 -10.69 23.59 9.08
N THR A 176 -11.23 22.71 9.92
CA THR A 176 -10.62 21.41 10.22
C THR A 176 -11.39 20.30 9.52
N TYR A 177 -10.79 19.77 8.45
CA TYR A 177 -11.26 18.62 7.70
C TYR A 177 -10.64 17.33 8.26
N LYS A 178 -11.41 16.24 8.26
CA LYS A 178 -10.93 14.89 8.56
C LYS A 178 -11.21 13.99 7.35
N VAL A 179 -10.15 13.43 6.76
CA VAL A 179 -10.27 12.41 5.72
C VAL A 179 -10.28 11.05 6.38
N ILE A 180 -11.38 10.31 6.24
CA ILE A 180 -11.58 9.01 6.89
C ILE A 180 -11.02 7.92 5.98
N THR A 181 -9.98 7.24 6.44
CA THR A 181 -9.33 6.15 5.71
C THR A 181 -9.44 4.85 6.50
N PRO A 182 -9.26 3.67 5.88
CA PRO A 182 -9.22 2.39 6.60
C PRO A 182 -8.07 2.29 7.62
N PHE A 183 -7.10 3.21 7.56
CA PHE A 183 -5.96 3.27 8.49
C PHE A 183 -6.16 4.28 9.63
N GLY A 184 -7.30 4.97 9.65
CA GLY A 184 -7.63 6.03 10.61
C GLY A 184 -8.00 7.35 9.92
N ALA A 185 -8.43 8.32 10.73
CA ALA A 185 -8.75 9.66 10.26
C ALA A 185 -7.48 10.52 10.15
N VAL A 186 -7.31 11.21 9.03
CA VAL A 186 -6.23 12.18 8.82
C VAL A 186 -6.80 13.59 8.85
N THR A 187 -6.33 14.41 9.79
CA THR A 187 -6.77 15.79 9.93
C THR A 187 -5.99 16.73 9.00
N LYS A 188 -6.71 17.65 8.35
CA LYS A 188 -6.16 18.72 7.52
C LYS A 188 -6.82 20.04 7.88
N THR A 189 -6.02 21.07 8.01
CA THR A 189 -6.50 22.43 8.30
C THR A 189 -6.40 23.25 7.03
N VAL A 190 -7.49 23.92 6.66
CA VAL A 190 -7.57 24.79 5.49
C VAL A 190 -7.98 26.18 5.95
N ASP A 191 -7.34 27.19 5.38
CA ASP A 191 -7.76 28.58 5.52
C ASP A 191 -8.86 28.85 4.49
N GLN A 192 -10.12 28.93 4.91
CA GLN A 192 -11.22 29.22 3.99
C GLN A 192 -11.22 30.70 3.57
N ASN A 193 -10.75 31.60 4.43
CA ASN A 193 -10.78 33.04 4.21
C ASN A 193 -9.81 33.54 3.12
N SER A 194 -8.74 32.79 2.86
CA SER A 194 -7.79 33.12 1.79
C SER A 194 -8.16 32.56 0.41
N HIS A 195 -9.31 31.89 0.31
CA HIS A 195 -9.76 31.23 -0.91
C HIS A 195 -11.11 31.78 -1.38
N ASN A 196 -11.32 31.75 -2.69
CA ASN A 196 -12.52 32.28 -3.31
C ASN A 196 -12.83 31.41 -4.52
N ASN A 197 -13.92 30.64 -4.43
CA ASN A 197 -14.41 29.78 -5.50
C ASN A 197 -13.31 28.88 -6.09
N SER A 198 -12.58 28.19 -5.21
CA SER A 198 -11.40 27.41 -5.57
C SER A 198 -11.40 26.03 -4.93
N TRP A 199 -10.91 25.05 -5.70
CA TRP A 199 -10.67 23.68 -5.24
C TRP A 199 -9.29 23.55 -4.57
N ILE A 200 -9.29 23.10 -3.32
CA ILE A 200 -8.10 22.98 -2.48
C ILE A 200 -7.80 21.51 -2.20
N SER A 201 -6.59 21.05 -2.53
CA SER A 201 -6.16 19.69 -2.24
C SER A 201 -5.93 19.52 -0.73
N LEU A 202 -6.55 18.50 -0.15
CA LEU A 202 -6.24 17.98 1.18
C LEU A 202 -5.07 17.00 1.14
N GLY A 203 -4.78 16.43 -0.04
CA GLY A 203 -3.74 15.44 -0.30
C GLY A 203 -4.29 14.16 -0.94
N ALA A 204 -3.39 13.21 -1.20
CA ALA A 204 -3.72 11.89 -1.73
C ALA A 204 -3.75 10.82 -0.64
N TYR A 205 -4.72 9.91 -0.73
CA TYR A 205 -5.01 8.91 0.29
C TYR A 205 -5.37 7.58 -0.33
N ASN A 206 -5.02 6.50 0.38
CA ASN A 206 -5.44 5.15 0.05
C ASN A 206 -6.68 4.78 0.88
N PHE A 207 -7.78 4.50 0.20
CA PHE A 207 -9.06 4.09 0.75
C PHE A 207 -9.28 2.57 0.69
N ASN A 208 -8.36 1.79 0.08
CA ASN A 208 -8.56 0.38 -0.23
C ASN A 208 -9.93 0.16 -0.90
N ASP A 209 -10.76 -0.71 -0.32
CA ASP A 209 -12.10 -1.01 -0.79
C ASP A 209 -13.18 -0.23 0.00
N GLN A 210 -12.78 0.72 0.86
CA GLN A 210 -13.68 1.62 1.57
C GLN A 210 -14.14 2.77 0.65
N ALA A 211 -15.42 3.13 0.75
CA ALA A 211 -15.91 4.35 0.13
C ALA A 211 -15.27 5.59 0.81
N PRO A 212 -14.66 6.51 0.05
CA PRO A 212 -14.08 7.73 0.60
C PRO A 212 -15.08 8.58 1.37
N GLU A 213 -14.61 9.16 2.47
CA GLU A 213 -15.42 9.97 3.39
C GLU A 213 -14.56 11.12 3.93
N VAL A 214 -15.14 12.33 3.93
CA VAL A 214 -14.51 13.55 4.42
C VAL A 214 -15.49 14.27 5.33
N GLN A 215 -15.00 14.70 6.48
CA GLN A 215 -15.79 15.41 7.48
C GLN A 215 -15.24 16.82 7.70
N LEU A 216 -16.14 17.78 7.93
CA LEU A 216 -15.81 19.15 8.35
C LEU A 216 -16.62 19.51 9.59
N THR A 217 -15.97 20.08 10.59
CA THR A 217 -16.63 20.64 11.78
C THR A 217 -16.60 22.16 11.74
N ASN A 218 -17.64 22.81 12.28
CA ASN A 218 -17.61 24.24 12.57
C ASN A 218 -16.83 24.57 13.84
N SER A 219 -16.34 23.56 14.56
CA SER A 219 -15.58 23.77 15.78
C SER A 219 -14.14 24.18 15.47
N THR A 220 -13.81 25.43 15.76
CA THR A 220 -12.45 25.97 15.61
C THR A 220 -11.92 26.48 16.96
N PRO A 221 -10.60 26.46 17.20
CA PRO A 221 -10.02 26.97 18.45
C PRO A 221 -10.32 28.44 18.74
N ASP A 222 -10.59 29.26 17.72
CA ASP A 222 -10.86 30.70 17.81
C ASP A 222 -12.33 31.06 17.47
N GLY A 223 -13.25 30.09 17.49
CA GLY A 223 -14.64 30.26 17.08
C GLY A 223 -15.48 31.04 18.09
N ALA A 224 -15.52 32.37 17.97
CA ALA A 224 -16.31 33.24 18.84
C ALA A 224 -17.73 33.54 18.30
N SER A 225 -18.23 32.74 17.35
CA SER A 225 -19.48 32.96 16.61
C SER A 225 -19.50 34.21 15.71
N ASP A 226 -18.34 34.75 15.36
CA ASP A 226 -18.17 35.98 14.57
C ASP A 226 -17.67 35.74 13.13
N LYS A 227 -17.20 34.51 12.85
CA LYS A 227 -16.76 34.04 11.54
C LYS A 227 -17.55 32.81 11.12
N ASP A 228 -17.69 32.64 9.81
CA ASP A 228 -18.41 31.51 9.22
C ASP A 228 -17.50 30.39 8.69
N VAL A 229 -18.01 29.16 8.75
CA VAL A 229 -17.46 27.95 8.13
C VAL A 229 -18.41 27.49 7.03
N ALA A 230 -17.90 27.30 5.82
CA ALA A 230 -18.68 26.85 4.67
C ALA A 230 -18.54 25.35 4.38
N TYR A 231 -19.63 24.76 3.88
CA TYR A 231 -19.81 23.38 3.47
C TYR A 231 -20.36 23.34 2.05
N ASP A 232 -19.48 23.12 1.08
CA ASP A 232 -19.82 23.18 -0.34
C ASP A 232 -19.70 21.77 -0.98
N ALA A 233 -18.53 21.42 -1.53
CA ALA A 233 -18.35 20.16 -2.24
C ALA A 233 -16.99 19.54 -1.98
N VAL A 234 -16.92 18.22 -2.16
CA VAL A 234 -15.70 17.42 -2.07
C VAL A 234 -15.51 16.65 -3.36
N ALA A 235 -14.32 16.71 -3.95
CA ALA A 235 -13.97 16.01 -5.17
C ALA A 235 -12.89 14.96 -4.88
N PHE A 236 -13.13 13.73 -5.32
CA PHE A 236 -12.17 12.63 -5.22
C PHE A 236 -11.66 12.30 -6.61
N VAL A 237 -10.36 12.52 -6.87
CA VAL A 237 -9.71 12.22 -8.15
C VAL A 237 -9.06 10.84 -8.06
N PRO A 238 -9.60 9.79 -8.69
CA PRO A 238 -8.96 8.48 -8.72
C PRO A 238 -7.62 8.56 -9.45
N GLY A 239 -6.61 7.86 -8.92
CA GLY A 239 -5.28 7.84 -9.52
C GLY A 239 -4.34 6.88 -8.80
N ASP A 240 -3.12 6.79 -9.31
CA ASP A 240 -2.01 6.16 -8.63
C ASP A 240 -1.15 7.26 -8.00
N TYR A 241 -1.11 7.28 -6.68
CA TYR A 241 -0.42 8.25 -5.85
C TYR A 241 0.66 7.57 -4.98
N ASP A 242 1.04 6.33 -5.28
CA ASP A 242 2.10 5.60 -4.56
C ASP A 242 3.50 6.16 -4.83
N GLY A 243 3.63 7.09 -5.79
CA GLY A 243 4.90 7.67 -6.20
C GLY A 243 5.83 6.66 -6.89
N LEU A 244 5.32 5.46 -7.19
CA LEU A 244 6.00 4.44 -7.97
C LEU A 244 5.67 4.63 -9.45
N ASN A 245 6.66 4.49 -10.32
CA ASN A 245 6.42 4.49 -11.76
C ASN A 245 5.61 3.24 -12.14
N ALA A 246 4.55 3.42 -12.94
CA ALA A 246 3.77 2.30 -13.47
C ALA A 246 4.67 1.31 -14.22
N VAL A 247 4.92 0.14 -13.63
CA VAL A 247 5.62 -0.96 -14.30
C VAL A 247 4.62 -1.63 -15.24
N THR A 248 4.62 -1.23 -16.51
CA THR A 248 3.78 -1.85 -17.52
C THR A 248 4.49 -3.11 -18.03
N PHE A 249 3.99 -4.28 -17.64
CA PHE A 249 4.39 -5.52 -18.29
C PHE A 249 3.71 -5.59 -19.68
N PRO A 250 4.43 -5.87 -20.77
CA PRO A 250 3.80 -6.11 -22.05
C PRO A 250 2.82 -7.28 -21.91
N LYS A 251 1.70 -7.23 -22.66
CA LYS A 251 0.81 -8.40 -22.79
C LYS A 251 1.66 -9.60 -23.13
N ALA A 252 1.46 -10.70 -22.40
CA ALA A 252 2.10 -11.97 -22.70
C ALA A 252 1.90 -12.27 -24.19
N ASP A 253 2.99 -12.43 -24.93
CA ASP A 253 2.93 -12.84 -26.33
C ASP A 253 2.52 -14.33 -26.34
N PRO A 254 1.29 -14.67 -26.78
CA PRO A 254 0.83 -16.06 -26.78
C PRO A 254 1.57 -16.92 -27.81
N ASN A 255 2.35 -16.30 -28.70
CA ASN A 255 3.22 -16.96 -29.66
C ASN A 255 4.70 -16.85 -29.27
N ALA A 256 5.03 -16.22 -28.14
CA ALA A 256 6.37 -16.33 -27.60
C ALA A 256 6.56 -17.81 -27.28
N THR A 257 7.52 -18.43 -27.97
CA THR A 257 8.02 -19.73 -27.58
C THR A 257 8.38 -19.65 -26.11
N ASP A 258 7.83 -20.53 -25.29
CA ASP A 258 8.37 -20.77 -23.95
C ASP A 258 9.87 -20.92 -24.14
N ILE A 259 10.63 -19.99 -23.56
CA ILE A 259 12.08 -20.17 -23.50
C ILE A 259 12.22 -21.43 -22.68
N ASP A 260 12.68 -22.50 -23.32
CA ASP A 260 13.11 -23.68 -22.61
C ASP A 260 14.38 -23.27 -21.85
N PHE A 261 14.17 -22.70 -20.66
CA PHE A 261 15.24 -22.27 -19.78
C PHE A 261 16.12 -23.46 -19.33
N VAL A 262 15.69 -24.69 -19.58
CA VAL A 262 16.44 -25.93 -19.35
C VAL A 262 17.33 -26.25 -20.57
N ALA A 263 16.83 -26.10 -21.79
CA ALA A 263 17.62 -26.34 -23.02
C ALA A 263 18.50 -25.14 -23.44
N ALA A 264 18.22 -23.93 -22.98
CA ALA A 264 18.87 -22.69 -23.45
C ALA A 264 20.06 -22.21 -22.60
N GLN A 265 20.58 -23.03 -21.68
CA GLN A 265 21.75 -22.65 -20.88
C GLN A 265 22.97 -23.48 -21.23
N ASP A 266 23.78 -22.96 -22.15
CA ASP A 266 25.17 -23.40 -22.25
C ASP A 266 25.81 -23.25 -20.88
N ALA A 267 26.38 -24.34 -20.35
CA ALA A 267 27.09 -24.32 -19.08
C ALA A 267 28.20 -23.27 -19.14
N LYS A 268 28.18 -22.30 -18.22
CA LYS A 268 29.15 -21.20 -18.20
C LYS A 268 30.24 -21.49 -17.19
N GLU A 269 31.47 -21.16 -17.55
CA GLU A 269 32.58 -21.16 -16.60
C GLU A 269 32.32 -20.10 -15.53
N VAL A 270 32.44 -20.51 -14.28
CA VAL A 270 32.30 -19.62 -13.12
C VAL A 270 33.68 -19.34 -12.59
N SER A 271 33.98 -18.06 -12.35
CA SER A 271 35.20 -17.69 -11.63
C SER A 271 35.25 -18.47 -10.32
N THR A 272 36.38 -19.12 -10.03
CA THR A 272 36.61 -19.88 -8.77
C THR A 272 36.54 -19.01 -7.51
N THR A 273 36.28 -17.71 -7.65
CA THR A 273 36.05 -16.73 -6.58
C THR A 273 34.60 -16.24 -6.47
N SER A 274 33.69 -16.64 -7.37
CA SER A 274 32.34 -16.07 -7.48
C SER A 274 31.20 -17.10 -7.39
N SER A 275 31.49 -18.34 -7.01
CA SER A 275 30.44 -19.28 -6.63
C SER A 275 29.76 -18.83 -5.33
N LEU A 276 28.43 -18.98 -5.28
CA LEU A 276 27.71 -19.29 -4.05
C LEU A 276 28.35 -20.55 -3.48
N MET A 277 29.42 -20.35 -2.73
CA MET A 277 30.21 -21.42 -2.18
C MET A 277 29.44 -21.96 -0.99
N SER A 278 29.09 -23.25 -1.04
CA SER A 278 29.06 -24.03 0.18
C SER A 278 30.35 -23.74 0.94
N SER A 279 30.21 -23.25 2.17
CA SER A 279 31.30 -22.84 3.06
C SER A 279 32.32 -23.96 3.32
N SER A 280 31.99 -25.23 3.04
CA SER A 280 32.90 -26.36 3.18
C SER A 280 33.92 -26.50 2.03
N LEU A 281 33.64 -26.00 0.82
CA LEU A 281 34.60 -26.02 -0.30
C LEU A 281 35.32 -24.68 -0.52
N SER A 282 34.69 -23.54 -0.24
CA SER A 282 35.44 -22.26 -0.19
C SER A 282 36.42 -22.23 0.99
N GLY A 283 36.16 -23.00 2.03
CA GLY A 283 37.08 -23.16 3.15
C GLY A 283 38.36 -23.92 2.78
N SER A 284 38.40 -24.65 1.66
CA SER A 284 39.45 -25.64 1.34
C SER A 284 40.27 -25.39 0.08
N LEU A 285 39.99 -24.34 -0.71
CA LEU A 285 40.82 -23.95 -1.85
C LEU A 285 42.27 -23.72 -1.40
N GLY A 286 43.13 -24.71 -1.67
CA GLY A 286 44.53 -24.71 -1.23
C GLY A 286 44.75 -24.97 0.27
N LYS A 287 43.72 -25.16 1.11
CA LYS A 287 43.94 -25.59 2.50
C LYS A 287 44.21 -27.09 2.53
N LYS A 288 45.32 -27.42 3.18
CA LYS A 288 45.77 -28.79 3.43
C LYS A 288 45.00 -29.33 4.62
N SER A 289 44.10 -30.29 4.41
CA SER A 289 43.46 -31.05 5.51
C SER A 289 44.33 -32.25 5.83
N CYS A 290 44.61 -32.50 7.11
CA CYS A 290 45.45 -33.62 7.53
C CYS A 290 44.76 -34.45 8.61
N SER A 291 44.88 -35.76 8.53
CA SER A 291 44.49 -36.70 9.59
C SER A 291 45.64 -37.66 9.87
N THR A 292 45.85 -37.99 11.15
CA THR A 292 46.88 -38.95 11.57
C THR A 292 46.19 -40.22 12.03
N GLY A 293 46.55 -41.35 11.41
CA GLY A 293 46.08 -42.67 11.80
C GLY A 293 46.73 -43.17 13.10
N ASN A 294 46.14 -44.22 13.68
CA ASN A 294 46.69 -44.88 14.87
C ASN A 294 48.06 -45.55 14.63
N ASP A 295 48.46 -45.70 13.37
CA ASP A 295 49.75 -46.20 12.89
C ASP A 295 50.84 -45.11 12.88
N GLY A 296 50.51 -43.85 13.23
CA GLY A 296 51.45 -42.73 13.23
C GLY A 296 51.66 -42.08 11.86
N VAL A 297 50.98 -42.57 10.82
CA VAL A 297 51.01 -41.99 9.48
C VAL A 297 50.03 -40.83 9.40
N THR A 298 50.50 -39.68 8.98
CA THR A 298 49.68 -38.49 8.71
C THR A 298 49.42 -38.39 7.22
N MET A 299 48.16 -38.52 6.85
CA MET A 299 47.67 -38.28 5.50
C MET A 299 47.18 -36.86 5.40
N CYS A 300 47.61 -36.16 4.36
CA CYS A 300 47.13 -34.83 4.06
C CYS A 300 46.60 -34.75 2.65
N ALA A 301 45.46 -34.06 2.48
CA ALA A 301 44.79 -33.85 1.22
C ALA A 301 44.71 -32.36 0.90
N THR A 302 45.00 -32.02 -0.36
CA THR A 302 44.85 -30.67 -0.89
C THR A 302 44.07 -30.72 -2.19
N TYR A 303 42.93 -30.03 -2.24
CA TYR A 303 42.16 -29.88 -3.46
C TYR A 303 42.75 -28.80 -4.37
N LYS A 304 42.92 -29.11 -5.66
CA LYS A 304 43.39 -28.21 -6.70
C LYS A 304 42.38 -28.16 -7.86
N PRO A 305 41.74 -27.01 -8.13
CA PRO A 305 40.83 -26.89 -9.26
C PRO A 305 41.56 -27.12 -10.60
N LEU A 306 40.86 -27.72 -11.57
CA LEU A 306 41.36 -27.92 -12.93
C LEU A 306 41.28 -26.62 -13.75
N ILE A 307 42.12 -25.63 -13.43
CA ILE A 307 42.30 -24.40 -14.23
C ILE A 307 43.23 -24.74 -15.41
N GLU A 308 42.98 -24.18 -16.59
CA GLU A 308 43.70 -24.46 -17.85
C GLU A 308 45.24 -24.48 -17.72
N ALA A 309 45.81 -23.74 -16.76
CA ALA A 309 47.24 -23.69 -16.47
C ALA A 309 47.88 -25.03 -16.04
N ASN A 310 47.12 -25.99 -15.50
CA ASN A 310 47.64 -27.28 -15.01
C ASN A 310 47.57 -28.42 -16.05
N THR A 311 47.02 -28.18 -17.23
CA THR A 311 46.87 -29.21 -18.30
C THR A 311 48.19 -29.63 -18.95
N LYS A 312 49.28 -28.87 -18.75
CA LYS A 312 50.60 -29.21 -19.31
C LYS A 312 51.31 -30.37 -18.60
N SER A 313 50.94 -30.70 -17.37
CA SER A 313 51.61 -31.76 -16.59
C SER A 313 50.92 -33.13 -16.65
N ALA A 314 49.71 -33.23 -17.22
CA ALA A 314 48.96 -34.49 -17.32
C ALA A 314 49.14 -35.23 -18.67
N LYS A 315 49.96 -34.72 -19.59
CA LYS A 315 50.17 -35.32 -20.92
C LYS A 315 51.28 -36.38 -21.01
N LYS A 316 51.85 -36.83 -19.89
CA LYS A 316 52.81 -37.96 -19.89
C LYS A 316 52.66 -38.84 -18.64
N SER A 317 51.67 -39.71 -18.64
CA SER A 317 51.85 -41.04 -18.06
C SER A 317 51.12 -42.04 -18.96
N GLY A 318 51.87 -43.00 -19.46
CA GLY A 318 51.35 -44.04 -20.35
C GLY A 318 50.19 -44.77 -19.69
N ALA A 319 49.23 -45.16 -20.52
CA ALA A 319 48.09 -45.98 -20.14
C ALA A 319 48.56 -47.27 -19.45
N ALA A 320 48.55 -47.29 -18.12
CA ALA A 320 48.44 -48.54 -17.38
C ALA A 320 46.96 -48.90 -17.39
N LYS A 321 46.59 -49.91 -18.19
CA LYS A 321 45.25 -50.50 -18.17
C LYS A 321 45.03 -51.14 -16.80
N SER A 322 44.39 -50.40 -15.89
CA SER A 322 43.75 -50.98 -14.72
C SER A 322 42.49 -51.72 -15.19
N ALA A 323 42.57 -53.06 -15.18
CA ALA A 323 41.44 -53.94 -15.45
C ALA A 323 40.52 -54.01 -14.23
N LEU A 324 39.80 -52.91 -13.96
CA LEU A 324 38.69 -52.82 -13.00
C LEU A 324 37.89 -51.53 -13.28
N ALA A 325 37.49 -51.33 -14.55
CA ALA A 325 36.46 -50.35 -14.88
C ALA A 325 35.10 -51.06 -14.80
N THR A 326 34.67 -51.41 -13.60
CA THR A 326 33.23 -51.54 -13.34
C THR A 326 32.60 -50.21 -13.70
N ALA A 327 31.64 -50.23 -14.64
CA ALA A 327 30.96 -49.05 -15.15
C ALA A 327 30.55 -48.13 -13.98
N ALA A 328 31.24 -46.99 -13.84
CA ALA A 328 30.80 -45.95 -12.92
C ALA A 328 29.38 -45.55 -13.34
N ALA A 329 28.45 -45.49 -12.38
CA ALA A 329 27.11 -44.99 -12.65
C ALA A 329 27.23 -43.59 -13.27
N ALA A 330 26.53 -43.34 -14.37
CA ALA A 330 26.51 -42.00 -14.96
C ALA A 330 25.92 -41.02 -13.93
N GLY A 331 26.63 -39.93 -13.65
CA GLY A 331 26.15 -38.87 -12.76
C GLY A 331 24.92 -38.13 -13.33
N PRO A 332 24.22 -37.34 -12.49
CA PRO A 332 22.98 -36.68 -12.87
C PRO A 332 23.16 -35.55 -13.91
N VAL A 333 24.38 -35.09 -14.17
CA VAL A 333 24.70 -33.98 -15.06
C VAL A 333 25.42 -34.49 -16.31
N SER A 334 24.65 -34.83 -17.35
CA SER A 334 25.13 -35.51 -18.56
C SER A 334 26.27 -34.81 -19.31
N TRP A 335 26.41 -33.48 -19.16
CA TRP A 335 27.47 -32.71 -19.81
C TRP A 335 28.79 -32.63 -19.02
N CYS A 336 28.80 -32.95 -17.71
CA CYS A 336 29.95 -32.70 -16.84
C CYS A 336 31.23 -33.48 -17.23
N GLN A 337 31.05 -34.67 -17.82
CA GLN A 337 32.17 -35.49 -18.28
C GLN A 337 32.87 -34.93 -19.53
N ASN A 338 32.15 -34.13 -20.35
CA ASN A 338 32.59 -33.68 -21.68
C ASN A 338 33.02 -32.21 -21.74
N VAL A 339 33.05 -31.50 -20.60
CA VAL A 339 33.42 -30.07 -20.55
C VAL A 339 34.89 -29.85 -20.19
N ASN A 340 35.41 -28.67 -20.51
CA ASN A 340 36.71 -28.16 -20.08
C ASN A 340 36.49 -27.03 -19.06
N GLY A 341 37.32 -26.95 -18.03
CA GLY A 341 37.22 -25.96 -16.95
C GLY A 341 37.09 -26.58 -15.56
N ALA A 342 37.29 -25.74 -14.54
CA ALA A 342 37.32 -26.14 -13.13
C ALA A 342 35.94 -26.16 -12.48
N ALA A 343 35.06 -25.25 -12.88
CA ALA A 343 33.72 -25.09 -12.34
C ALA A 343 32.80 -24.55 -13.44
N LEU A 344 31.82 -25.34 -13.84
CA LEU A 344 30.78 -24.93 -14.77
C LEU A 344 29.42 -25.08 -14.11
N GLN A 345 28.51 -24.16 -14.42
CA GLN A 345 27.13 -24.25 -13.92
C GLN A 345 26.12 -23.78 -14.96
N THR A 346 24.93 -24.34 -14.87
CA THR A 346 23.68 -23.77 -15.38
C THR A 346 22.87 -23.25 -14.18
N ARG A 347 21.62 -22.85 -14.39
CA ARG A 347 20.70 -22.45 -13.32
C ARG A 347 20.35 -23.61 -12.37
N THR A 348 20.32 -24.84 -12.88
CA THR A 348 19.84 -26.02 -12.15
C THR A 348 20.89 -27.11 -12.02
N GLU A 349 22.04 -26.99 -12.66
CA GLU A 349 23.09 -28.02 -12.65
C GLU A 349 24.46 -27.41 -12.39
N GLY A 350 25.35 -28.14 -11.74
CA GLY A 350 26.72 -27.75 -11.44
C GLY A 350 27.70 -28.89 -11.67
N CYS A 351 28.92 -28.56 -12.09
CA CYS A 351 30.01 -29.49 -12.34
C CYS A 351 31.32 -28.89 -11.84
N LEU A 352 31.86 -29.46 -10.76
CA LEU A 352 33.13 -29.08 -10.15
C LEU A 352 34.18 -30.15 -10.45
N ARG A 353 35.37 -29.71 -10.91
CA ARG A 353 36.42 -30.62 -11.38
C ARG A 353 37.78 -30.21 -10.84
N GLY A 354 38.50 -31.18 -10.30
CA GLY A 354 39.77 -30.91 -9.63
C GLY A 354 40.67 -32.13 -9.47
N LEU A 355 41.79 -31.90 -8.83
CA LEU A 355 42.72 -32.92 -8.36
C LEU A 355 42.77 -32.87 -6.84
N LEU A 356 42.61 -34.02 -6.20
CA LEU A 356 42.91 -34.21 -4.79
C LEU A 356 44.33 -34.78 -4.67
N VAL A 357 45.25 -33.95 -4.19
CA VAL A 357 46.65 -34.35 -3.99
C VAL A 357 46.82 -34.83 -2.56
N LEU A 358 47.17 -36.11 -2.42
CA LEU A 358 47.39 -36.78 -1.15
C LEU A 358 48.90 -36.91 -0.87
N SER A 359 49.32 -36.56 0.34
CA SER A 359 50.69 -36.76 0.83
C SER A 359 50.66 -37.52 2.16
N ALA A 360 51.47 -38.57 2.27
CA ALA A 360 51.63 -39.37 3.47
C ALA A 360 52.96 -39.05 4.16
N THR A 361 52.96 -38.85 5.48
CA THR A 361 54.17 -38.71 6.29
C THR A 361 54.14 -39.64 7.52
N ASP A 362 55.23 -40.33 7.81
CA ASP A 362 55.43 -41.07 9.08
C ASP A 362 56.34 -40.24 9.98
N ARG A 363 55.83 -39.80 11.14
CA ARG A 363 56.54 -38.93 12.10
C ARG A 363 57.24 -37.73 11.43
N GLY A 364 56.59 -37.15 10.41
CA GLY A 364 57.09 -35.99 9.66
C GLY A 364 57.99 -36.31 8.46
N VAL A 365 58.37 -37.57 8.25
CA VAL A 365 59.15 -38.01 7.08
C VAL A 365 58.19 -38.40 5.95
N PRO A 366 58.32 -37.87 4.73
CA PRO A 366 57.49 -38.28 3.59
C PRO A 366 57.66 -39.77 3.28
N VAL A 367 56.55 -40.50 3.22
CA VAL A 367 56.53 -41.94 2.89
C VAL A 367 55.83 -42.24 1.56
N GLY A 368 55.22 -41.23 0.94
CA GLY A 368 54.68 -41.32 -0.41
C GLY A 368 53.47 -40.42 -0.61
N GLY A 369 52.74 -40.64 -1.71
CA GLY A 369 51.56 -39.85 -2.03
C GLY A 369 50.73 -40.43 -3.16
N ALA A 370 49.60 -39.78 -3.43
CA ALA A 370 48.70 -40.15 -4.51
C ALA A 370 48.01 -38.90 -5.09
N THR A 371 47.66 -38.94 -6.37
CA THR A 371 46.80 -37.92 -6.97
C THR A 371 45.52 -38.59 -7.42
N MET A 372 44.38 -38.06 -7.00
CA MET A 372 43.07 -38.48 -7.46
C MET A 372 42.44 -37.35 -8.26
N LYS A 373 41.72 -37.68 -9.32
CA LYS A 373 40.83 -36.75 -10.01
C LYS A 373 39.48 -36.81 -9.32
N VAL A 374 38.88 -35.65 -9.09
CA VAL A 374 37.56 -35.51 -8.47
C VAL A 374 36.65 -34.79 -9.44
N ILE A 375 35.46 -35.34 -9.64
CA ILE A 375 34.34 -34.71 -10.33
C ILE A 375 33.17 -34.70 -9.35
N GLN A 376 32.57 -33.54 -9.12
CA GLN A 376 31.35 -33.40 -8.35
C GLN A 376 30.26 -32.77 -9.21
N GLU A 377 29.13 -33.45 -9.30
CA GLU A 377 27.94 -33.05 -10.04
C GLU A 377 26.85 -32.65 -9.04
N ILE A 378 26.15 -31.57 -9.35
CA ILE A 378 25.03 -31.05 -8.54
C ILE A 378 23.85 -30.89 -9.48
N SER A 379 22.69 -31.44 -9.12
CA SER A 379 21.44 -31.27 -9.86
C SER A 379 20.33 -30.82 -8.93
N LEU A 380 19.70 -29.70 -9.26
CA LEU A 380 18.59 -29.10 -8.54
C LEU A 380 17.28 -29.51 -9.21
N ASP A 381 16.32 -30.01 -8.43
CA ASP A 381 14.95 -30.19 -8.91
C ASP A 381 14.16 -28.89 -8.69
N PRO A 382 13.80 -28.13 -9.74
CA PRO A 382 13.09 -26.86 -9.58
C PRO A 382 11.66 -27.02 -9.04
N LYS A 383 11.14 -28.26 -8.95
CA LYS A 383 9.81 -28.58 -8.42
C LYS A 383 9.82 -29.10 -6.99
N SER A 384 10.99 -29.24 -6.37
CA SER A 384 11.11 -29.68 -4.98
C SER A 384 12.16 -28.86 -4.21
N ASN A 385 12.24 -29.11 -2.91
CA ASN A 385 13.28 -28.56 -2.03
C ASN A 385 14.48 -29.51 -1.89
N GLN A 386 14.62 -30.47 -2.80
CA GLN A 386 15.70 -31.45 -2.81
C GLN A 386 16.70 -31.15 -3.93
N PHE A 387 17.94 -31.57 -3.71
CA PHE A 387 18.97 -31.58 -4.73
C PHE A 387 19.77 -32.87 -4.62
N THR A 388 20.36 -33.30 -5.74
CA THR A 388 21.22 -34.47 -5.82
C THR A 388 22.66 -34.01 -5.97
N THR A 389 23.55 -34.52 -5.12
CA THR A 389 25.00 -34.46 -5.33
C THR A 389 25.51 -35.82 -5.75
N TRP A 390 26.53 -35.83 -6.60
CA TRP A 390 27.20 -37.04 -7.04
C TRP A 390 28.69 -36.76 -7.17
N THR A 391 29.52 -37.55 -6.50
CA THR A 391 30.98 -37.36 -6.51
C THR A 391 31.69 -38.61 -7.01
N GLU A 392 32.49 -38.44 -8.06
CA GLU A 392 33.39 -39.45 -8.59
C GLU A 392 34.83 -39.12 -8.21
N VAL A 393 35.51 -40.11 -7.63
CA VAL A 393 36.93 -40.04 -7.33
C VAL A 393 37.66 -41.14 -8.10
N SER A 394 38.62 -40.76 -8.93
CA SER A 394 39.38 -41.69 -9.77
C SER A 394 40.89 -41.54 -9.53
N LEU A 395 41.58 -42.64 -9.28
CA LEU A 395 43.02 -42.63 -9.04
C LEU A 395 43.79 -42.28 -10.32
N VAL A 396 44.63 -41.26 -10.27
CA VAL A 396 45.49 -40.84 -11.40
C VAL A 396 46.88 -41.45 -11.28
N ASN A 397 47.50 -41.32 -10.11
CA ASN A 397 48.82 -41.89 -9.82
C ASN A 397 49.01 -42.14 -8.32
N MET A 398 50.00 -42.98 -8.02
CA MET A 398 50.54 -43.20 -6.68
C MET A 398 52.06 -43.30 -6.77
N THR A 399 52.74 -42.83 -5.72
CA THR A 399 54.19 -42.89 -5.61
C THR A 399 54.54 -43.41 -4.21
N ASP A 400 55.43 -44.39 -4.14
CA ASP A 400 56.00 -44.96 -2.90
C ASP A 400 54.99 -45.58 -1.91
N ILE A 401 53.71 -45.71 -2.31
CA ILE A 401 52.63 -46.38 -1.55
C ILE A 401 52.11 -47.55 -2.39
N ASN A 402 52.04 -48.74 -1.80
CA ASN A 402 51.66 -49.97 -2.52
C ASN A 402 50.13 -50.13 -2.70
N SER A 403 49.32 -49.58 -1.80
CA SER A 403 47.85 -49.63 -1.88
C SER A 403 47.22 -48.54 -1.03
N THR A 404 46.05 -48.07 -1.47
CA THR A 404 45.19 -47.13 -0.73
C THR A 404 43.76 -47.65 -0.79
N THR A 405 43.04 -47.58 0.32
CA THR A 405 41.62 -47.97 0.40
C THR A 405 40.84 -46.78 0.93
N LEU A 406 39.84 -46.33 0.18
CA LEU A 406 38.87 -45.36 0.66
C LEU A 406 37.86 -46.08 1.55
N THR A 407 37.93 -45.87 2.86
CA THR A 407 37.07 -46.55 3.84
C THR A 407 35.77 -45.81 4.11
N SER A 408 35.79 -44.48 4.02
CA SER A 408 34.63 -43.61 4.21
C SER A 408 34.81 -42.33 3.41
N PHE A 409 33.69 -41.75 3.00
CA PHE A 409 33.61 -40.44 2.38
C PHE A 409 32.35 -39.77 2.91
N ASP A 410 32.53 -38.70 3.67
CA ASP A 410 31.43 -37.91 4.20
C ASP A 410 31.44 -36.55 3.50
N GLU A 411 30.34 -36.19 2.85
CA GLU A 411 30.09 -34.81 2.44
C GLU A 411 29.51 -34.07 3.64
N GLU A 412 30.21 -33.04 4.13
CA GLU A 412 29.62 -32.11 5.09
C GLU A 412 28.52 -31.31 4.37
N CYS A 413 27.30 -31.83 4.40
CA CYS A 413 26.10 -31.10 4.06
C CYS A 413 25.93 -29.92 5.01
N TRP A 414 25.43 -28.80 4.49
CA TRP A 414 24.95 -27.71 5.34
C TRP A 414 23.90 -28.20 6.33
N THR A 415 23.78 -27.52 7.46
CA THR A 415 22.78 -27.75 8.51
C THR A 415 21.35 -27.59 7.97
N THR A 416 20.88 -28.58 7.21
CA THR A 416 19.48 -28.84 6.89
C THR A 416 19.27 -30.30 7.21
N THR A 417 18.29 -30.57 8.07
CA THR A 417 18.08 -31.76 8.91
C THR A 417 17.88 -33.11 8.19
N ALA A 418 18.27 -33.26 6.93
CA ALA A 418 18.20 -34.50 6.19
C ALA A 418 19.27 -34.54 5.09
N CYS A 419 20.42 -35.12 5.40
CA CYS A 419 21.28 -35.74 4.38
C CYS A 419 21.18 -37.24 4.55
N THR A 420 20.87 -37.94 3.46
CA THR A 420 20.86 -39.40 3.35
C THR A 420 21.88 -39.83 2.32
#